data_AF-A0A8E2JUP2-F1
#
_entry.id   AF-A0A8E2JUP2-F1
#
_cell.length_a   1.000
_cell.length_b   1.000
_cell.length_c   1.000
_cell.angle_alpha   90.00
_cell.angle_beta   90.00
_cell.angle_gamma   90.00
#
_symmetry.space_group_name_H-M   'P 1'
#
loop_
_entity.id
_entity.type
_entity.pdbx_description
1 polymer ?
#
loop_
_entity_poly.entity_id
_entity_poly.type
_entity_poly.pdbx_seq_one_letter_code
_entity_poly.pdbx_strand_id
1 'polypeptide(L)'
;MAHGESKALAAIEAIKSSVTSPTSGALNFIRLNLADLSTIPASVVSFHAAESRLDVLFNNAGIASAPLGSKTAQGMEPHFGVNCVGPFLFMKLLTPTPISTAKQSPVNSVRVV
;
A
#
# COMPACT_ATOMS: atom_id res chain seq x y z
N MET A 1 -11.40 -10.54 -4.58
CA MET A 1 -9.97 -10.21 -4.74
C MET A 1 -9.85 -8.80 -5.31
N ALA A 2 -9.29 -7.86 -4.53
CA ALA A 2 -9.40 -6.41 -4.70
C ALA A 2 -8.39 -5.83 -5.71
N HIS A 3 -8.58 -6.10 -7.01
CA HIS A 3 -7.61 -5.63 -8.01
C HIS A 3 -8.33 -4.77 -9.05
N GLY A 4 -8.39 -3.46 -8.80
CA GLY A 4 -8.90 -2.49 -9.77
C GLY A 4 -9.24 -1.15 -9.13
N GLU A 5 -8.86 -0.06 -9.80
CA GLU A 5 -9.15 1.32 -9.41
C GLU A 5 -10.65 1.53 -9.16
N SER A 6 -11.50 1.04 -10.04
CA SER A 6 -12.97 1.07 -9.89
C SER A 6 -13.45 0.55 -8.53
N LYS A 7 -12.92 -0.59 -8.06
CA LYS A 7 -13.33 -1.17 -6.77
C LYS A 7 -12.81 -0.36 -5.59
N ALA A 8 -11.61 0.19 -5.70
CA ALA A 8 -11.04 1.06 -4.67
C ALA A 8 -11.85 2.35 -4.55
N LEU A 9 -12.18 2.99 -5.68
CA LEU A 9 -13.01 4.20 -5.71
C LEU A 9 -14.42 3.91 -5.17
N ALA A 10 -15.05 2.79 -5.54
CA ALA A 10 -16.34 2.40 -4.99
C ALA A 10 -16.29 2.19 -3.47
N ALA A 11 -15.22 1.57 -2.95
CA ALA A 11 -15.03 1.40 -1.50
C ALA A 11 -14.81 2.74 -0.79
N ILE A 12 -14.04 3.65 -1.38
CA ILE A 12 -13.85 5.01 -0.87
C ILE A 12 -15.19 5.74 -0.75
N GLU A 13 -16.02 5.70 -1.79
CA GLU A 13 -17.34 6.35 -1.78
C GLU A 13 -18.30 5.70 -0.77
N ALA A 14 -18.26 4.38 -0.62
CA ALA A 14 -19.03 3.67 0.41
C ALA A 14 -18.61 4.11 1.82
N ILE A 15 -17.31 4.22 2.09
CA ILE A 15 -16.80 4.69 3.38
C ILE A 15 -17.24 6.13 3.64
N LYS A 16 -17.04 7.04 2.68
CA LYS A 16 -17.46 8.45 2.81
C LYS A 16 -18.95 8.58 3.11
N SER A 17 -19.79 7.77 2.44
CA SER A 17 -21.25 7.77 2.63
C SER A 17 -21.68 7.20 3.99
N SER A 18 -20.86 6.35 4.62
CA SER A 18 -21.14 5.76 5.94
C SER A 18 -20.82 6.68 7.11
N VAL A 19 -20.07 7.77 6.87
CA VAL A 19 -19.66 8.71 7.90
C VAL A 19 -20.68 9.85 8.01
N THR A 20 -21.31 9.98 9.17
CA THR A 20 -22.37 10.98 9.41
C THR A 20 -21.88 12.27 10.04
N SER A 21 -20.64 12.30 10.53
CA SER A 21 -20.03 13.47 11.17
C SER A 21 -18.99 14.12 10.25
N PRO A 22 -18.82 15.45 10.28
CA PRO A 22 -17.76 16.11 9.53
C PRO A 22 -16.39 15.54 9.90
N THR A 23 -15.56 15.26 8.89
CA THR A 23 -14.17 14.84 9.10
C THR A 23 -13.25 15.74 8.28
N SER A 24 -12.03 15.95 8.78
CA SER A 24 -10.95 16.61 8.03
C SER A 24 -10.10 15.63 7.21
N GLY A 25 -10.41 14.34 7.25
CA GLY A 25 -9.65 13.29 6.59
C GLY A 25 -10.00 13.15 5.11
N ALA A 26 -9.02 12.75 4.31
CA ALA A 26 -9.19 12.42 2.89
C ALA A 26 -8.84 10.95 2.64
N LEU A 27 -9.53 10.35 1.67
CA LEU A 27 -9.23 9.00 1.17
C LEU A 27 -8.79 9.11 -0.28
N ASN A 28 -7.53 8.77 -0.55
CA ASN A 28 -6.92 8.86 -1.86
C ASN A 28 -6.51 7.47 -2.35
N PHE A 29 -6.80 7.17 -3.61
CA PHE A 29 -6.35 5.94 -4.25
C PHE A 29 -4.92 6.12 -4.78
N ILE A 30 -4.03 5.19 -4.42
CA ILE A 30 -2.72 5.04 -5.05
C ILE A 30 -2.66 3.63 -5.63
N ARG A 31 -2.37 3.54 -6.93
CA ARG A 31 -2.21 2.26 -7.61
C ARG A 31 -0.96 1.56 -7.08
N LEU A 32 -1.11 0.35 -6.56
CA LEU A 32 -0.03 -0.56 -6.16
C LEU A 32 -0.32 -1.96 -6.68
N ASN A 33 0.68 -2.62 -7.30
CA ASN A 33 0.59 -4.01 -7.70
C ASN A 33 1.76 -4.82 -7.14
N LEU A 34 1.51 -5.57 -6.07
CA LEU A 34 2.54 -6.37 -5.39
C LEU A 34 2.96 -7.63 -6.19
N ALA A 35 2.18 -8.03 -7.19
CA ALA A 35 2.52 -9.15 -8.09
C ALA A 35 3.45 -8.73 -9.24
N ASP A 36 3.75 -7.44 -9.37
CA ASP A 36 4.66 -6.92 -10.38
C ASP A 36 5.57 -5.81 -9.81
N LEU A 37 6.78 -6.22 -9.44
CA LEU A 37 7.77 -5.36 -8.80
C LEU A 37 8.16 -4.14 -9.64
N SER A 38 8.09 -4.20 -10.98
CA SER A 38 8.45 -3.05 -11.83
C SER A 38 7.47 -1.89 -11.73
N THR A 39 6.26 -2.14 -11.20
CA THR A 39 5.24 -1.10 -11.02
C THR A 39 5.37 -0.35 -9.69
N ILE A 40 6.05 -0.94 -8.70
CA ILE A 40 6.13 -0.42 -7.33
C ILE A 40 6.82 0.97 -7.25
N PRO A 41 7.91 1.24 -7.99
CA PRO A 41 8.54 2.58 -7.96
C PRO A 41 7.58 3.71 -8.35
N ALA A 42 6.70 3.48 -9.33
CA ALA A 42 5.71 4.49 -9.73
C ALA A 42 4.70 4.78 -8.61
N SER A 43 4.30 3.76 -7.85
CA SER A 43 3.44 3.93 -6.66
C SER A 43 4.09 4.82 -5.60
N VAL A 44 5.40 4.66 -5.38
CA VAL A 44 6.17 5.46 -4.42
C VAL A 44 6.30 6.91 -4.89
N VAL A 45 6.54 7.13 -6.19
CA VAL A 45 6.55 8.47 -6.79
C VAL A 45 5.18 9.15 -6.61
N SER A 46 4.08 8.44 -6.90
CA SER A 46 2.73 8.97 -6.71
C SER A 46 2.44 9.31 -5.25
N PHE A 47 2.91 8.49 -4.31
CA PHE A 47 2.81 8.80 -2.88
C PHE A 47 3.59 10.09 -2.54
N HIS A 48 4.84 10.22 -2.97
CA HIS A 48 5.65 11.41 -2.70
C HIS A 48 5.19 12.68 -3.41
N ALA A 49 4.46 12.56 -4.51
CA ALA A 49 3.80 13.70 -5.14
C ALA A 49 2.61 14.22 -4.32
N ALA A 50 1.97 13.36 -3.53
CA ALA A 50 0.82 13.71 -2.70
C ALA A 50 1.22 14.07 -1.26
N GLU A 51 2.20 13.36 -0.69
CA GLU A 51 2.52 13.43 0.74
C GLU A 51 4.02 13.33 1.03
N SER A 52 4.46 14.07 2.05
CA SER A 52 5.85 14.06 2.54
C SER A 52 6.01 13.35 3.88
N ARG A 53 4.90 12.82 4.45
CA ARG A 53 4.84 12.22 5.78
C ARG A 53 4.16 10.85 5.71
N LEU A 54 4.68 9.87 6.46
CA LEU A 54 4.09 8.54 6.58
C LEU A 54 4.13 8.08 8.04
N ASP A 55 2.98 8.12 8.71
CA ASP A 55 2.85 7.69 10.11
C ASP A 55 2.65 6.19 10.24
N VAL A 56 1.77 5.60 9.43
CA VAL A 56 1.45 4.18 9.50
C VAL A 56 1.42 3.56 8.12
N LEU A 57 2.12 2.45 7.95
CA LEU A 57 2.02 1.57 6.79
C LEU A 57 1.47 0.22 7.22
N PHE A 58 0.32 -0.19 6.68
CA PHE A 58 -0.25 -1.53 6.89
C PHE A 58 0.00 -2.43 5.68
N ASN A 59 0.91 -3.39 5.80
CA ASN A 59 1.16 -4.42 4.79
C ASN A 59 0.11 -5.54 4.88
N ASN A 60 -1.16 -5.17 4.71
CA ASN A 60 -2.30 -6.09 4.81
C ASN A 60 -2.54 -6.91 3.52
N ALA A 61 -2.13 -6.39 2.36
CA ALA A 61 -2.44 -7.02 1.09
C ALA A 61 -1.72 -8.38 0.95
N GLY A 62 -2.49 -9.42 0.65
CA GLY A 62 -1.97 -10.76 0.39
C GLY A 62 -2.99 -11.65 -0.32
N ILE A 63 -2.51 -12.75 -0.87
CA ILE A 63 -3.31 -13.82 -1.47
C ILE A 63 -3.17 -15.10 -0.65
N ALA A 64 -4.24 -15.90 -0.62
CA ALA A 64 -4.28 -17.20 0.05
C ALA A 64 -4.49 -18.37 -0.92
N SER A 65 -4.68 -18.08 -2.20
CA SER A 65 -4.85 -19.07 -3.26
C SER A 65 -4.33 -18.51 -4.57
N ALA A 66 -3.65 -19.35 -5.33
CA ALA A 66 -3.19 -19.09 -6.67
C ALA A 66 -3.28 -20.38 -7.50
N PRO A 67 -3.62 -20.30 -8.81
CA PRO A 67 -3.61 -21.47 -9.68
C PRO A 67 -2.24 -22.17 -9.67
N LEU A 68 -2.25 -23.50 -9.73
CA LEU A 68 -1.01 -24.28 -9.76
C LEU A 68 -0.14 -23.87 -10.95
N GLY A 69 1.15 -23.66 -10.71
CA GLY A 69 2.11 -23.25 -11.74
C GLY A 69 2.06 -21.77 -12.13
N SER A 70 1.13 -20.98 -11.58
CA SER A 70 1.12 -19.53 -11.79
C SER A 70 2.38 -18.88 -11.20
N LYS A 71 2.76 -17.73 -11.76
CA LYS A 71 3.95 -16.97 -11.39
C LYS A 71 3.64 -15.48 -11.38
N THR A 72 4.37 -14.73 -10.55
CA THR A 72 4.40 -13.26 -10.62
C THR A 72 5.10 -12.77 -11.90
N ALA A 73 5.06 -11.48 -12.18
CA ALA A 73 5.75 -10.90 -13.34
C ALA A 73 7.27 -11.15 -13.33
N GLN A 74 7.85 -11.38 -12.15
CA GLN A 74 9.27 -11.70 -11.98
C GLN A 74 9.54 -13.22 -11.92
N GLY A 75 8.56 -14.06 -12.24
CA GLY A 75 8.74 -15.52 -12.26
C GLY A 75 8.75 -16.18 -10.87
N MET A 76 8.39 -15.45 -9.82
CA MET A 76 8.34 -15.99 -8.45
C MET A 76 7.05 -16.78 -8.20
N GLU A 77 7.10 -17.68 -7.21
CA GLU A 77 5.89 -18.28 -6.64
C GLU A 77 4.96 -17.16 -6.12
N PRO A 78 3.63 -17.21 -6.41
CA PRO A 78 2.70 -16.12 -6.13
C PRO A 78 2.63 -15.67 -4.67
N HIS A 79 2.58 -16.58 -3.70
CA HIS A 79 2.49 -16.21 -2.29
C HIS A 79 3.78 -15.54 -1.83
N PHE A 80 4.94 -16.07 -2.22
CA PHE A 80 6.22 -15.47 -1.93
C PHE A 80 6.36 -14.08 -2.58
N GLY A 81 5.98 -13.95 -3.84
CA GLY A 81 6.05 -12.68 -4.57
C GLY A 81 5.12 -11.61 -3.99
N VAL A 82 3.84 -11.95 -3.79
CA VAL A 82 2.80 -10.98 -3.37
C VAL A 82 2.82 -10.69 -1.88
N ASN A 83 2.99 -11.72 -1.04
CA ASN A 83 2.83 -11.56 0.42
C ASN A 83 4.16 -11.21 1.10
N CYS A 84 5.30 -11.44 0.45
CA CYS A 84 6.62 -11.20 1.05
C CYS A 84 7.46 -10.18 0.24
N VAL A 85 7.81 -10.50 -1.01
CA VAL A 85 8.79 -9.71 -1.78
C VAL A 85 8.23 -8.34 -2.18
N GLY A 86 6.97 -8.28 -2.63
CA GLY A 86 6.30 -7.03 -2.98
C GLY A 86 6.26 -6.02 -1.84
N PRO A 87 5.66 -6.37 -0.67
CA PRO A 87 5.61 -5.50 0.51
C PRO A 87 7.00 -5.08 0.98
N PHE A 88 7.97 -6.01 0.96
CA PHE A 88 9.36 -5.69 1.30
C PHE A 88 9.94 -4.61 0.39
N LEU A 89 9.79 -4.74 -0.94
CA LEU A 89 10.29 -3.75 -1.88
C LEU A 89 9.60 -2.40 -1.70
N PHE A 90 8.28 -2.39 -1.55
CA PHE A 90 7.51 -1.16 -1.34
C PHE A 90 7.95 -0.43 -0.08
N MET A 91 8.06 -1.14 1.05
CA MET A 91 8.57 -0.57 2.30
C MET A 91 10.02 -0.07 2.16
N LYS A 92 10.89 -0.84 1.51
CA LYS A 92 12.29 -0.45 1.29
C LYS A 92 12.41 0.88 0.54
N LEU A 93 11.57 1.09 -0.48
CA LEU A 93 11.56 2.34 -1.25
C LEU A 93 10.96 3.51 -0.46
N LEU A 94 9.96 3.27 0.39
CA LEU A 94 9.35 4.29 1.25
C LEU A 94 10.19 4.67 2.48
N THR A 95 11.08 3.78 2.93
CA THR A 95 11.80 3.82 4.23
C THR A 95 12.31 5.19 4.70
N PRO A 96 12.88 6.06 3.84
CA PRO A 96 13.31 7.39 4.29
C PRO A 96 12.18 8.24 4.92
N THR A 97 10.95 8.08 4.43
CA THR A 97 9.80 8.91 4.83
C THR A 97 9.27 8.61 6.24
N PRO A 98 8.95 7.36 6.61
CA PRO A 98 8.55 7.05 7.97
C PRO A 98 9.70 7.28 8.97
N ILE A 99 10.97 7.11 8.58
CA ILE A 99 12.11 7.47 9.45
C ILE A 99 12.14 8.97 9.73
N SER A 100 12.00 9.81 8.69
CA SER A 100 11.93 11.26 8.85
C SER A 100 10.74 11.68 9.70
N THR A 101 9.59 11.03 9.48
CA THR A 101 8.36 11.22 10.24
C THR A 101 8.58 10.89 11.72
N ALA A 102 9.18 9.74 12.03
CA ALA A 102 9.43 9.28 13.40
C ALA A 102 10.31 10.23 14.21
N LYS A 103 11.34 10.83 13.58
CA LYS A 103 12.21 11.83 14.23
C LYS A 103 11.46 13.08 14.72
N GLN A 104 10.30 13.37 14.13
CA GLN A 104 9.50 14.56 14.40
C GLN A 104 8.20 14.25 15.14
N SER A 105 8.02 13.01 15.59
CA SER A 105 6.75 12.53 16.15
C SER A 105 6.94 11.97 17.55
N PRO A 106 5.88 11.89 18.36
CA PRO A 106 5.95 11.24 19.67
C PRO A 106 6.49 9.81 19.56
N VAL A 107 7.22 9.38 20.58
CA VAL A 107 7.75 8.01 20.65
C VAL A 107 6.61 7.01 20.45
N ASN A 108 6.85 5.96 19.66
CA ASN A 108 5.88 4.89 19.36
C ASN A 108 4.64 5.34 18.55
N SER A 109 4.66 6.49 17.85
CA SER A 109 3.55 6.90 16.99
C SER A 109 3.68 6.45 15.52
N VAL A 110 4.90 6.24 15.03
CA VAL A 110 5.16 5.81 13.64
C VAL A 110 5.42 4.32 13.57
N ARG A 111 4.72 3.59 12.68
CA ARG A 111 4.73 2.12 12.66
C ARG A 111 4.58 1.55 11.26
N VAL A 112 5.22 0.41 11.05
CA VAL A 112 4.98 -0.46 9.89
C VAL A 112 4.44 -1.76 10.46
N VAL A 113 3.26 -2.14 10.01
CA VAL A 113 2.48 -3.28 10.48
C VAL A 113 2.39 -4.33 9.39
#